data_AF-A0A1E5MIC5-F1
#
_entry.id   AF-A0A1E5MIC5-F1
#
_cell.length_a   1.000
_cell.length_b   1.000
_cell.length_c   1.000
_cell.angle_alpha   90.00
_cell.angle_beta   90.00
_cell.angle_gamma   90.00
#
_symmetry.space_group_name_H-M   'P 1'
#
loop_
_entity.id
_entity.type
_entity.pdbx_description
1 polymer ?
#
loop_
_entity_poly.entity_id
_entity_poly.type
_entity_poly.pdbx_seq_one_letter_code
_entity_poly.pdbx_strand_id
1 'polypeptide(L)'
;MVNVIGGLFYQGWYEDRSADETLELAFAYRPLTEREAIVREIDGLLAALPTTEDVGGFFLSFNVDIDFRRDLGGDVRAWLEVARGVVRGFAS
;
A
#
# COMPACT_ATOMS: atom_id res chain seq x y z
N MET A 1 -15.72 6.27 1.43
CA MET A 1 -14.93 5.04 1.22
C MET A 1 -13.68 5.47 0.48
N VAL A 2 -12.54 5.55 1.18
CA VAL A 2 -11.28 5.91 0.53
C VAL A 2 -10.78 4.61 -0.10
N ASN A 3 -10.57 4.58 -1.41
CA ASN A 3 -10.03 3.38 -2.02
C ASN A 3 -8.52 3.36 -1.70
N VAL A 4 -8.11 2.68 -0.62
CA VAL A 4 -6.70 2.49 -0.25
C VAL A 4 -5.86 2.08 -1.45
N ILE A 5 -6.42 1.25 -2.33
CA ILE A 5 -5.74 0.78 -3.53
C ILE A 5 -5.60 1.91 -4.55
N GLY A 6 -6.66 2.68 -4.78
CA GLY A 6 -6.61 3.85 -5.65
C GLY A 6 -5.62 4.94 -5.17
N GLY A 7 -5.40 5.05 -3.86
CA GLY A 7 -4.43 5.99 -3.26
C GLY A 7 -2.99 5.48 -3.22
N LEU A 8 -2.80 4.17 -3.04
CA LEU A 8 -1.49 3.51 -3.00
C LEU A 8 -0.89 3.27 -4.40
N PHE A 9 -1.75 3.07 -5.41
CA PHE A 9 -1.37 2.41 -6.66
C PHE A 9 -1.80 3.15 -7.93
N TYR A 10 -1.99 4.47 -7.85
CA TYR A 10 -2.29 5.25 -9.05
C TYR A 10 -1.10 5.18 -10.02
N GLN A 11 -1.35 4.76 -11.26
CA GLN A 11 -0.34 4.39 -12.28
C GLN A 11 0.82 5.39 -12.46
N GLY A 12 0.61 6.69 -12.24
CA GLY A 12 1.67 7.70 -12.36
C GLY A 12 2.59 7.83 -11.14
N TRP A 13 2.46 6.98 -10.12
CA TRP A 13 3.18 7.14 -8.86
C TRP A 13 4.57 6.48 -8.89
N TYR A 14 4.78 5.47 -9.73
CA TYR A 14 5.96 4.59 -9.68
C TYR A 14 6.95 4.76 -10.84
N GLU A 15 6.71 5.68 -11.78
CA GLU A 15 7.58 5.83 -12.97
C GLU A 15 9.04 6.16 -12.59
N ASP A 16 9.29 6.85 -11.47
CA ASP A 16 10.65 7.22 -11.01
C ASP A 16 10.85 7.19 -9.47
N ARG A 17 9.93 6.55 -8.71
CA ARG A 17 9.91 6.60 -7.23
C ARG A 17 9.95 5.22 -6.61
N SER A 18 10.61 5.13 -5.46
CA SER A 18 10.52 3.96 -4.59
C SER A 18 9.12 3.84 -3.97
N ALA A 19 8.79 2.66 -3.47
CA ALA A 19 7.50 2.43 -2.85
C ALA A 19 7.29 3.25 -1.56
N ASP A 20 8.35 3.54 -0.81
CA ASP A 20 8.29 4.36 0.41
C ASP A 20 8.04 5.84 0.09
N GLU A 21 8.74 6.42 -0.89
CA GLU A 21 8.48 7.79 -1.38
C GLU A 21 7.04 7.94 -1.89
N THR A 22 6.53 6.85 -2.46
CA THR A 22 5.17 6.78 -2.95
C THR A 22 4.16 6.78 -1.79
N LEU A 23 4.42 6.05 -0.71
CA LEU A 23 3.59 6.09 0.50
C LEU A 23 3.61 7.47 1.18
N GLU A 24 4.78 8.11 1.22
CA GLU A 24 4.95 9.44 1.79
C GLU A 24 4.11 10.48 1.03
N LEU A 25 4.21 10.52 -0.30
CA LEU A 25 3.43 11.44 -1.11
C LEU A 25 1.91 11.22 -0.98
N ALA A 26 1.47 9.99 -0.72
CA ALA A 26 0.05 9.61 -0.67
C ALA A 26 -0.58 10.09 0.63
N PHE A 27 0.17 9.93 1.72
CA PHE A 27 -0.42 9.92 3.05
C PHE A 27 0.23 10.87 4.04
N ALA A 28 1.47 11.35 3.84
CA ALA A 28 2.16 12.18 4.84
C ALA A 28 1.35 13.45 5.18
N TYR A 29 0.72 14.06 4.19
CA TYR A 29 -0.08 15.29 4.34
C TYR A 29 -1.58 15.05 4.56
N ARG A 30 -2.01 13.79 4.68
CA ARG A 30 -3.42 13.46 4.94
C ARG A 30 -3.77 13.70 6.41
N PRO A 31 -5.02 14.10 6.72
CA PRO A 31 -5.49 14.19 8.09
C PRO A 31 -5.29 12.87 8.86
N LEU A 32 -5.03 12.96 10.16
CA LEU A 32 -4.83 11.79 11.03
C LEU A 32 -5.95 10.75 10.88
N THR A 33 -7.20 11.20 10.85
CA THR A 33 -8.38 10.34 10.71
C THR A 33 -8.40 9.57 9.38
N GLU A 34 -7.92 10.17 8.29
CA GLU A 34 -7.80 9.48 7.00
C GLU A 34 -6.68 8.45 7.04
N ARG A 35 -5.52 8.78 7.64
CA ARG A 35 -4.40 7.85 7.80
C ARG A 35 -4.79 6.63 8.65
N GLU A 36 -5.54 6.84 9.74
CA GLU A 36 -6.07 5.74 10.56
C GLU A 36 -7.06 4.86 9.80
N ALA A 37 -7.92 5.45 8.96
CA ALA A 37 -8.84 4.68 8.13
C ALA A 37 -8.09 3.80 7.13
N ILE A 38 -7.04 4.32 6.51
CA ILE A 38 -6.15 3.58 5.61
C ILE A 38 -5.46 2.42 6.34
N VAL A 39 -4.93 2.64 7.54
CA VAL A 39 -4.33 1.56 8.35
C VAL A 39 -5.34 0.45 8.63
N ARG A 40 -6.59 0.79 8.99
CA ARG A 40 -7.64 -0.21 9.22
C ARG A 40 -8.01 -0.99 7.95
N GLU A 41 -8.01 -0.33 6.80
CA GLU A 41 -8.25 -1.00 5.51
C GLU A 41 -7.10 -1.97 5.17
N ILE A 42 -5.84 -1.57 5.39
CA ILE A 42 -4.67 -2.46 5.21
C ILE A 42 -4.75 -3.66 6.17
N ASP A 43 -5.10 -3.44 7.45
CA ASP A 43 -5.30 -4.53 8.41
C ASP A 43 -6.41 -5.50 7.97
N GLY A 44 -7.51 -4.97 7.44
CA GLY A 44 -8.60 -5.76 6.86
C GLY A 44 -8.15 -6.61 5.67
N LEU A 45 -7.33 -6.04 4.78
CA LEU A 45 -6.75 -6.75 3.64
C LEU A 45 -5.80 -7.86 4.08
N LEU A 46 -4.89 -7.57 5.02
CA LEU A 46 -3.93 -8.55 5.54
C LEU A 46 -4.60 -9.72 6.27
N ALA A 47 -5.77 -9.49 6.89
CA ALA A 47 -6.59 -10.51 7.53
C ALA A 47 -7.40 -11.33 6.51
N ALA A 48 -7.90 -10.71 5.44
CA ALA A 48 -8.68 -11.37 4.39
C ALA A 48 -7.80 -12.17 3.41
N LEU A 49 -6.54 -11.77 3.23
CA LEU A 49 -5.58 -12.34 2.27
C LEU A 49 -4.37 -12.91 3.03
N PRO A 50 -4.49 -14.12 3.61
CA PRO A 50 -3.52 -14.65 4.56
C PRO A 50 -2.16 -14.96 3.93
N THR A 51 -2.09 -15.17 2.61
CA THR A 51 -0.84 -15.52 1.91
C THR A 51 -0.36 -14.42 0.98
N THR A 52 0.94 -14.42 0.66
CA THR A 52 1.53 -13.54 -0.36
C THR A 52 0.89 -13.75 -1.74
N GLU A 53 0.46 -14.98 -2.06
CA GLU A 53 -0.23 -15.30 -3.31
C GLU A 53 -1.62 -14.66 -3.37
N ASP A 54 -2.39 -14.71 -2.28
CA ASP A 54 -3.71 -14.06 -2.19
C ASP A 54 -3.61 -12.56 -2.38
N VAL A 55 -2.61 -11.94 -1.72
CA VAL A 55 -2.32 -10.51 -1.85
C VAL A 55 -1.93 -10.15 -3.28
N GLY A 56 -1.05 -10.95 -3.91
CA GLY A 56 -0.64 -10.76 -5.30
C GLY A 56 -1.81 -10.88 -6.28
N GLY A 57 -2.63 -11.91 -6.14
CA GLY A 57 -3.84 -12.10 -6.97
C GLY A 57 -4.84 -10.96 -6.81
N PHE A 58 -5.01 -10.45 -5.59
CA PHE A 58 -5.84 -9.28 -5.34
C PHE A 58 -5.30 -8.04 -6.07
N PHE A 59 -4.02 -7.70 -5.96
CA PHE A 59 -3.45 -6.52 -6.63
C PHE A 59 -3.46 -6.61 -8.16
N LEU A 60 -3.23 -7.80 -8.72
CA LEU A 60 -3.38 -8.02 -10.16
C LEU A 60 -4.78 -7.67 -10.67
N SER A 61 -5.82 -7.90 -9.86
CA SER A 61 -7.21 -7.57 -10.23
C SER A 61 -7.50 -6.07 -10.33
N PHE A 62 -6.65 -5.22 -9.74
CA PHE A 62 -6.78 -3.76 -9.78
C PHE A 62 -5.91 -3.09 -10.85
N ASN A 63 -5.22 -3.87 -11.69
CA ASN A 63 -4.29 -3.38 -12.71
C ASN A 63 -3.25 -2.41 -12.11
N VAL A 64 -2.73 -2.77 -10.95
CA VAL A 64 -1.67 -2.03 -10.27
C VAL A 64 -0.37 -2.20 -11.05
N ASP A 65 0.17 -1.09 -11.54
CA ASP A 65 1.44 -1.04 -12.29
C ASP A 65 2.63 -0.90 -11.33
N ILE A 66 2.80 -1.91 -10.47
CA ILE A 66 3.98 -2.00 -9.59
C ILE A 66 4.80 -3.24 -9.93
N ASP A 67 6.09 -3.02 -10.13
CA ASP A 67 7.07 -4.09 -10.15
C ASP A 67 7.49 -4.47 -8.72
N PHE A 68 6.63 -5.24 -8.04
CA PHE A 68 6.89 -5.71 -6.66
C PHE A 68 8.16 -6.59 -6.58
N ARG A 69 8.59 -7.17 -7.72
CA ARG A 69 9.81 -7.96 -7.79
C ARG A 69 11.05 -7.06 -7.74
N ARG A 70 11.03 -5.89 -8.40
CA ARG A 70 12.11 -4.91 -8.39
C ARG A 70 12.33 -4.30 -7.00
N ASP A 71 11.26 -3.88 -6.35
CA ASP A 71 11.38 -3.01 -5.17
C ASP A 71 11.41 -3.80 -3.85
N LEU A 72 10.88 -5.03 -3.83
CA LEU A 72 10.53 -5.74 -2.58
C LEU A 72 10.93 -7.22 -2.58
N GLY A 73 11.79 -7.63 -3.51
CA GLY A 73 12.20 -9.03 -3.67
C GLY A 73 11.06 -9.99 -4.02
N GLY A 74 9.89 -9.46 -4.42
CA GLY A 74 8.70 -10.23 -4.77
C GLY A 74 7.70 -10.50 -3.64
N ASP A 75 7.94 -10.04 -2.41
CA ASP A 75 7.02 -10.24 -1.29
C ASP A 75 6.07 -9.04 -1.10
N VAL A 76 5.00 -9.05 -1.89
CA VAL A 76 3.95 -8.02 -1.86
C VAL A 76 3.22 -7.95 -0.51
N ARG A 77 3.17 -9.04 0.26
CA ARG A 77 2.58 -9.04 1.60
C ARG A 77 3.48 -8.30 2.58
N ALA A 78 4.79 -8.55 2.55
CA ALA A 78 5.76 -7.79 3.34
C ALA A 78 5.67 -6.29 3.05
N TRP A 79 5.45 -5.92 1.79
CA TRP A 79 5.22 -4.52 1.43
C TRP A 79 3.96 -3.92 2.05
N LEU A 80 2.83 -4.64 2.05
CA LEU A 80 1.62 -4.16 2.73
C LEU A 80 1.84 -3.94 4.23
N GLU A 81 2.60 -4.83 4.86
CA GLU A 81 2.97 -4.70 6.28
C GLU A 81 3.87 -3.45 6.51
N VAL A 82 4.79 -3.16 5.59
CA VAL A 82 5.62 -1.94 5.60
C VAL A 82 4.76 -0.70 5.39
N ALA A 83 3.87 -0.71 4.39
CA ALA A 83 2.95 0.38 4.11
C ALA A 83 2.10 0.74 5.33
N ARG A 84 1.59 -0.28 6.04
CA ARG A 84 0.91 -0.09 7.33
C ARG A 84 1.80 0.63 8.34
N GLY A 85 3.06 0.22 8.47
CA GLY A 85 4.03 0.82 9.39
C GLY A 85 4.33 2.29 9.05
N VAL A 86 4.57 2.59 7.78
CA VAL A 86 4.86 3.95 7.28
C VAL A 86 3.69 4.89 7.50
N VAL A 87 2.46 4.49 7.11
CA VAL A 87 1.27 5.32 7.33
C VAL A 87 1.01 5.57 8.82
N ARG A 88 1.30 4.58 9.67
CA ARG A 88 1.24 4.73 11.13
C ARG A 88 2.33 5.66 11.69
N GLY A 89 3.53 5.63 11.11
CA GLY A 89 4.64 6.52 11.49
C GLY A 89 4.36 7.99 11.18
N PHE A 90 3.58 8.28 10.13
CA PHE A 90 3.10 9.65 9.89
C PHE A 90 2.03 10.09 10.89
N ALA A 91 1.28 9.14 11.45
CA ALA A 91 0.17 9.39 12.37
C ALA A 91 0.62 9.81 13.79
N SER A 92 1.89 9.58 14.15
CA SER A 92 2.48 9.93 15.45
C SER A 92 3.12 11.30 15.51
#